data_AF-A0A937QUY2-F1
#
_entry.id   AF-A0A937QUY2-F1
#
_cell.length_a   1.000
_cell.length_b   1.000
_cell.length_c   1.000
_cell.angle_alpha   90.00
_cell.angle_beta   90.00
_cell.angle_gamma   90.00
#
_symmetry.space_group_name_H-M   'P 1'
#
loop_
_entity.id
_entity.type
_entity.pdbx_description
1 polymer ?
#
loop_
_entity_poly.entity_id
_entity_poly.type
_entity_poly.pdbx_seq_one_letter_code
_entity_poly.pdbx_strand_id
1 'polypeptide(L)'
;MALDERLKEKDAWDIYYCLLNHPEGLKRIAEEFRPFLENGLVKEGLQKIAKHFESEKSLGPRFVADFEEITDREEREIKERDAYERVNRLLEELGIRQK
;
A
#
# COMPACT_ATOMS: atom_id res chain seq x y z
N MET A 1 4.15 12.47 5.99
CA MET A 1 3.09 11.44 5.94
C MET A 1 3.41 10.40 7.00
N ALA A 2 2.41 9.95 7.76
CA ALA A 2 2.62 9.10 8.94
C ALA A 2 3.51 7.87 8.69
N LEU A 3 3.27 7.14 7.59
CA LEU A 3 4.09 5.97 7.19
C LEU A 3 5.58 6.30 7.04
N ASP A 4 5.93 7.45 6.45
CA ASP A 4 7.32 7.81 6.13
C ASP A 4 8.05 8.49 7.30
N GLU A 5 7.32 9.04 8.27
CA GLU A 5 7.88 9.73 9.43
C GLU A 5 7.92 8.87 10.70
N ARG A 6 6.86 8.10 10.97
CA ARG A 6 6.73 7.30 12.19
C ARG A 6 7.22 5.87 12.03
N LEU A 7 7.18 5.34 10.81
CA LEU A 7 7.55 3.97 10.46
C LEU A 7 6.95 2.93 11.44
N LYS A 8 5.65 3.05 11.71
CA LYS A 8 4.91 2.08 12.54
C LYS A 8 4.20 1.06 11.67
N GLU A 9 4.17 -0.19 12.12
CA GLU A 9 3.53 -1.30 11.41
C GLU A 9 2.08 -1.00 11.02
N LYS A 10 1.33 -0.41 11.95
CA LYS A 10 -0.06 0.01 11.76
C LYS A 10 -0.26 0.94 10.55
N ASP A 11 0.69 1.83 10.25
CA ASP A 11 0.54 2.79 9.14
C ASP A 11 0.52 2.06 7.78
N ALA A 12 1.30 0.98 7.63
CA ALA A 12 1.27 0.15 6.44
C ALA A 12 0.01 -0.72 6.40
N TRP A 13 -0.40 -1.25 7.55
CA TRP A 13 -1.60 -2.06 7.68
C TRP A 13 -2.88 -1.28 7.39
N ASP A 14 -3.03 -0.04 7.86
CA ASP A 14 -4.21 0.79 7.59
C ASP A 14 -4.37 1.08 6.08
N ILE A 15 -3.26 1.26 5.34
CA ILE A 15 -3.30 1.39 3.87
C ILE A 15 -3.80 0.09 3.24
N TYR A 16 -3.17 -1.04 3.58
CA TYR A 16 -3.55 -2.35 3.08
C TYR A 16 -5.03 -2.68 3.36
N TYR A 17 -5.47 -2.42 4.59
CA TYR A 17 -6.84 -2.66 5.04
C TYR A 17 -7.86 -1.89 4.21
N CYS A 18 -7.61 -0.61 3.93
CA CYS A 18 -8.46 0.19 3.06
C CYS A 18 -8.56 -0.39 1.64
N LEU A 19 -7.45 -0.88 1.08
CA LEU A 19 -7.46 -1.50 -0.26
C LEU A 19 -8.19 -2.84 -0.28
N LEU A 20 -8.05 -3.63 0.78
CA LEU A 20 -8.66 -4.95 0.91
C LEU A 20 -10.17 -4.86 1.12
N ASN A 21 -10.62 -3.92 1.95
CA ASN A 21 -12.01 -3.89 2.46
C ASN A 21 -12.88 -2.83 1.80
N HIS A 22 -12.38 -2.06 0.83
CA HIS A 22 -13.22 -1.13 0.10
C HIS A 22 -14.36 -1.87 -0.62
N PRO A 23 -15.65 -1.53 -0.39
CA PRO A 23 -16.79 -2.33 -0.83
C PRO A 23 -16.88 -2.47 -2.36
N GLU A 24 -16.39 -1.46 -3.08
CA GLU A 24 -16.37 -1.41 -4.55
C GLU A 24 -15.00 -1.82 -5.14
N GLY A 25 -14.06 -2.21 -4.27
CA GLY A 25 -12.74 -2.68 -4.64
C GLY A 25 -11.78 -1.62 -5.19
N LEU A 26 -10.60 -2.09 -5.60
CA LEU A 26 -9.43 -1.25 -5.88
C LEU A 26 -9.59 -0.30 -7.07
N LYS A 27 -10.35 -0.71 -8.10
CA LYS A 27 -10.64 0.16 -9.26
C LYS A 27 -11.40 1.42 -8.84
N ARG A 28 -12.38 1.27 -7.95
CA ARG A 28 -13.15 2.40 -7.45
C ARG A 28 -12.26 3.38 -6.67
N ILE A 29 -11.39 2.86 -5.81
CA ILE A 29 -10.41 3.68 -5.09
C ILE A 29 -9.60 4.50 -6.10
N ALA A 30 -9.11 3.87 -7.17
CA ALA A 30 -8.35 4.59 -8.19
C ALA A 30 -9.17 5.73 -8.84
N GLU A 31 -10.45 5.49 -9.15
CA GLU A 31 -11.36 6.52 -9.67
C GLU A 31 -11.57 7.69 -8.72
N GLU A 32 -11.70 7.42 -7.42
CA GLU A 32 -11.88 8.45 -6.39
C GLU A 32 -10.63 9.31 -6.19
N PHE A 33 -9.44 8.77 -6.46
CA PHE A 33 -8.19 9.52 -6.44
C PHE A 33 -8.00 10.41 -7.68
N ARG A 34 -8.58 10.07 -8.84
CA ARG A 34 -8.36 10.80 -10.12
C ARG A 34 -8.52 12.32 -10.02
N PRO A 35 -9.58 12.88 -9.39
CA PRO A 35 -9.75 14.32 -9.28
C PRO A 35 -8.63 15.04 -8.50
N PHE A 36 -7.91 14.30 -7.66
CA PHE A 36 -6.89 14.83 -6.77
C PHE A 36 -5.45 14.58 -7.26
N LEU A 37 -5.26 13.89 -8.38
CA LEU A 37 -3.93 13.57 -8.88
C LEU A 37 -3.10 14.81 -9.24
N GLU A 38 -3.72 15.94 -9.58
CA GLU A 38 -2.97 17.19 -9.80
C GLU A 38 -2.56 17.92 -8.51
N ASN A 39 -3.03 17.46 -7.35
CA ASN A 39 -2.60 18.00 -6.07
C ASN A 39 -1.21 17.46 -5.70
N GLY A 40 -0.22 18.35 -5.56
CA GLY A 40 1.15 18.00 -5.21
C GLY A 40 1.29 17.19 -3.92
N LEU A 41 0.48 17.46 -2.90
CA LEU A 41 0.52 16.72 -1.64
C LEU A 41 0.02 15.28 -1.79
N VAL A 42 -0.98 15.07 -2.65
CA VAL A 42 -1.51 13.73 -2.95
C VAL A 42 -0.48 12.93 -3.74
N LYS A 43 0.13 13.52 -4.78
CA LYS A 43 1.24 12.93 -5.52
C LYS A 43 2.41 12.55 -4.59
N GLU A 44 2.82 13.46 -3.71
CA GLU A 44 3.89 13.21 -2.74
C GLU A 44 3.55 12.05 -1.79
N GLY A 45 2.32 12.02 -1.27
CA GLY A 45 1.84 10.92 -0.43
C GLY A 45 1.91 9.57 -1.14
N LEU A 46 1.41 9.50 -2.37
CA LEU A 46 1.44 8.28 -3.19
C LEU A 46 2.87 7.84 -3.52
N GLN A 47 3.79 8.77 -3.77
CA GLN A 47 5.22 8.47 -3.96
C GLN A 47 5.88 7.92 -2.70
N LYS A 48 5.52 8.45 -1.52
CA LYS A 48 5.98 7.90 -0.23
C LYS A 48 5.46 6.49 0.01
N ILE A 49 4.19 6.22 -0.35
CA ILE A 49 3.65 4.85 -0.31
C ILE A 49 4.45 3.96 -1.27
N ALA A 50 4.66 4.40 -2.52
CA ALA A 50 5.42 3.64 -3.52
C ALA A 50 6.83 3.26 -3.04
N LYS A 51 7.54 4.18 -2.40
CA LYS A 51 8.86 3.95 -1.79
C LYS A 51 8.85 2.81 -0.78
N HIS A 52 7.84 2.72 0.09
CA HIS A 52 7.76 1.70 1.14
C HIS A 52 7.22 0.35 0.65
N PHE A 53 6.55 0.34 -0.50
CA PHE A 53 6.00 -0.86 -1.15
C PHE A 53 6.72 -1.21 -2.47
N GLU A 54 8.02 -0.90 -2.56
CA GLU A 54 8.80 -1.10 -3.79
C GLU A 54 8.89 -2.58 -4.22
N SER A 55 8.94 -3.50 -3.26
CA SER A 55 9.01 -4.95 -3.46
C SER A 55 8.27 -5.70 -2.34
N GLU A 56 7.97 -6.99 -2.54
CA GLU A 56 7.42 -7.88 -1.50
C GLU A 56 8.29 -7.96 -0.23
N LYS A 57 9.58 -7.63 -0.33
CA LYS A 57 10.54 -7.63 0.79
C LYS A 57 10.77 -6.25 1.41
N SER A 58 10.06 -5.23 0.93
CA SER A 58 10.15 -3.87 1.46
C SER A 58 9.48 -3.75 2.83
N LEU A 59 9.71 -2.63 3.52
CA LEU A 59 9.15 -2.39 4.86
C LEU A 59 7.63 -2.45 4.90
N GLY A 60 6.94 -1.87 3.90
CA GLY A 60 5.48 -1.81 3.86
C GLY A 60 4.83 -3.20 3.95
N PRO A 61 5.11 -4.12 3.01
CA PRO A 61 4.60 -5.49 3.06
C PRO A 61 4.93 -6.24 4.35
N ARG A 62 6.17 -6.15 4.84
CA ARG A 62 6.60 -6.78 6.10
C ARG A 62 5.78 -6.27 7.28
N PHE A 63 5.60 -4.96 7.37
CA PHE A 63 4.81 -4.31 8.42
C PHE A 63 3.35 -4.75 8.42
N VAL A 64 2.77 -5.08 7.27
CA VAL A 64 1.41 -5.65 7.22
C VAL A 64 1.38 -7.01 7.89
N ALA A 65 2.35 -7.88 7.61
CA ALA A 65 2.42 -9.20 8.23
C ALA A 65 2.82 -9.16 9.71
N ASP A 66 3.70 -8.22 10.09
CA ASP A 66 4.07 -7.97 11.48
C ASP A 66 2.88 -7.49 12.31
N PHE A 67 2.09 -6.56 11.78
CA PHE A 67 0.90 -6.06 12.47
C PHE A 67 -0.16 -7.14 12.69
N GLU A 68 -0.28 -8.10 11.77
CA GLU A 68 -1.17 -9.27 11.92
C GLU A 68 -0.55 -10.39 12.78
N GLU A 69 0.65 -10.17 13.34
CA GLU A 69 1.40 -11.12 14.17
C GLU A 69 1.59 -12.50 13.51
N ILE A 70 1.75 -12.53 12.18
CA ILE A 70 1.91 -13.78 11.42
C ILE A 70 3.30 -14.37 11.67
N THR A 71 3.33 -15.52 12.33
CA THR A 71 4.57 -16.26 12.64
C THR A 71 4.88 -17.39 11.68
N ASP A 72 3.86 -17.95 11.01
CA ASP A 72 4.09 -18.97 9.99
C ASP A 72 4.76 -18.35 8.76
N ARG A 73 5.80 -19.01 8.26
CA ARG A 73 6.63 -18.44 7.19
C ARG A 73 5.89 -18.38 5.85
N GLU A 74 5.12 -19.41 5.52
CA GLU A 74 4.44 -19.48 4.23
C GLU A 74 3.26 -18.50 4.20
N GLU A 75 2.45 -18.47 5.26
CA GLU A 75 1.37 -17.49 5.42
C GLU A 75 1.89 -16.06 5.37
N ARG A 76 3.05 -15.82 5.98
CA ARG A 76 3.71 -14.52 5.95
C ARG A 76 4.15 -14.11 4.55
N GLU A 77 4.81 -15.00 3.81
CA GLU A 77 5.23 -14.74 2.43
C GLU A 77 4.00 -14.44 1.53
N ILE A 78 2.87 -15.14 1.74
CA ILE A 78 1.60 -14.87 1.06
C ILE A 78 1.06 -13.47 1.40
N LYS A 79 1.04 -13.11 2.70
CA LYS A 79 0.52 -11.81 3.15
C LYS A 79 1.38 -10.64 2.64
N GLU A 80 2.70 -10.76 2.74
CA GLU A 80 3.64 -9.76 2.23
C GLU A 80 3.43 -9.55 0.71
N ARG A 81 3.29 -10.63 -0.05
CA ARG A 81 3.00 -10.55 -1.49
C ARG A 81 1.65 -9.90 -1.80
N ASP A 82 0.57 -10.30 -1.11
CA ASP A 82 -0.76 -9.72 -1.33
C ASP A 82 -0.78 -8.22 -1.02
N ALA A 83 -0.12 -7.79 0.05
CA ALA A 83 0.03 -6.38 0.40
C ALA A 83 0.80 -5.60 -0.67
N TYR A 84 1.93 -6.15 -1.14
CA TYR A 84 2.71 -5.58 -2.23
C TYR A 84 1.89 -5.43 -3.52
N GLU A 85 1.22 -6.50 -3.97
CA GLU A 85 0.50 -6.52 -5.24
C GLU A 85 -0.69 -5.56 -5.24
N ARG A 86 -1.45 -5.48 -4.14
CA ARG A 86 -2.59 -4.55 -4.04
C ARG A 86 -2.13 -3.10 -4.09
N VAL A 87 -1.14 -2.74 -3.28
CA VAL A 87 -0.65 -1.35 -3.25
C VAL A 87 -0.08 -0.97 -4.62
N ASN A 88 0.72 -1.84 -5.23
CA ASN A 88 1.30 -1.54 -6.54
C ASN A 88 0.27 -1.47 -7.65
N ARG A 89 -0.76 -2.33 -7.62
CA ARG A 89 -1.86 -2.23 -8.58
C ARG A 89 -2.57 -0.88 -8.49
N LEU A 90 -2.77 -0.33 -7.29
CA LEU A 90 -3.34 1.01 -7.15
C LEU A 90 -2.40 2.06 -7.74
N LEU A 91 -1.10 1.99 -7.42
CA LEU A 91 -0.11 2.95 -7.91
C LEU A 91 0.05 2.92 -9.44
N GLU A 92 -0.08 1.74 -10.06
CA GLU A 92 -0.13 1.57 -11.51
C GLU A 92 -1.38 2.20 -12.13
N GLU A 93 -2.57 1.93 -11.57
CA GLU A 93 -3.85 2.53 -12.03
C GLU A 93 -3.85 4.06 -11.90
N LEU A 94 -3.10 4.61 -10.94
CA LEU A 94 -2.92 6.04 -10.73
C LEU A 94 -1.75 6.66 -11.53
N GLY A 95 -1.00 5.85 -12.29
CA GLY A 95 0.15 6.32 -13.08
C GLY A 95 1.35 6.79 -12.24
N ILE A 96 1.42 6.42 -10.97
CA ILE A 96 2.52 6.75 -10.06
C ILE A 96 3.71 5.83 -10.29
N ARG A 97 3.45 4.56 -10.61
CA ARG A 97 4.46 3.55 -10.96
C ARG A 97 4.18 3.06 -12.38
N GLN A 98 5.25 2.87 -13.15
CA GLN A 98 5.18 2.20 -14.46
C GLN A 98 5.56 0.73 -14.27
N LYS A 99 4.88 -0.15 -15.01
CA LYS A 99 5.18 -1.59 -15.06
C LYS A 99 6.59 -1.87 -15.54
#